data_AF-A0A8C1KFP2-F1
#
_entry.id   AF-A0A8C1KFP2-F1
#
_cell.length_a   1.000
_cell.length_b   1.000
_cell.length_c   1.000
_cell.angle_alpha   90.00
_cell.angle_beta   90.00
_cell.angle_gamma   90.00
#
_symmetry.space_group_name_H-M   'P 1'
#
loop_
_entity.id
_entity.type
_entity.pdbx_description
1 polymer ?
#
loop_
_entity_poly.entity_id
_entity_poly.type
_entity_poly.pdbx_seq_one_letter_code
_entity_poly.pdbx_strand_id
1 'polypeptide(L)'
;LPELLEEHGYTIQKELGQRGSRIVFLVNDKDGNPYVIKKINSKNKKEVEILKSLEHGYIVTYVDLFEDKEGGLFYVVMEYCAGGNLYQRMKAQKERGFFEEQQILDWFVQICLALQYIHKRNIIHRDIKPHVNTDKSSINNLSPNQII
;
A
#
# COMPACT_ATOMS: atom_id res chain seq x y z
N LEU A 1 18.87 -6.14 -7.29
CA LEU A 1 17.44 -5.90 -6.99
C LEU A 1 16.55 -6.37 -8.14
N PRO A 2 16.71 -5.91 -9.41
CA PRO A 2 15.92 -6.45 -10.53
C PRO A 2 15.98 -7.98 -10.60
N GLU A 3 17.18 -8.54 -10.54
CA GLU A 3 17.41 -10.00 -10.53
C GLU A 3 16.66 -10.73 -9.40
N LEU A 4 16.57 -10.14 -8.20
CA LEU A 4 15.85 -10.74 -7.07
C LEU A 4 14.34 -10.79 -7.35
N LEU A 5 13.78 -9.74 -7.94
CA LEU A 5 12.37 -9.69 -8.28
C LEU A 5 12.05 -10.67 -9.42
N GLU A 6 12.91 -10.75 -10.42
CA GLU A 6 12.77 -11.69 -11.53
C GLU A 6 12.87 -13.15 -11.08
N GLU A 7 13.78 -13.46 -10.14
CA GLU A 7 13.89 -14.78 -9.49
C GLU A 7 12.56 -15.20 -8.82
N HIS A 8 11.80 -14.23 -8.31
CA HIS A 8 10.48 -14.42 -7.71
C HIS A 8 9.31 -14.21 -8.68
N GLY A 9 9.59 -14.05 -9.99
CA GLY A 9 8.57 -13.95 -11.02
C GLY A 9 7.94 -12.58 -11.23
N TYR A 10 8.59 -11.50 -10.76
CA TYR A 10 8.12 -10.13 -10.90
C TYR A 10 9.06 -9.28 -11.75
N THR A 11 8.50 -8.44 -12.62
CA THR A 11 9.26 -7.46 -13.43
C THR A 11 8.90 -6.05 -13.01
N ILE A 12 9.91 -5.20 -12.77
CA ILE A 12 9.69 -3.80 -12.37
C ILE A 12 9.09 -3.02 -13.55
N GLN A 13 7.94 -2.41 -13.31
CA GLN A 13 7.35 -1.45 -14.24
C GLN A 13 7.74 -0.02 -13.86
N LYS A 14 7.64 0.34 -12.57
CA LYS A 14 7.88 1.70 -12.10
C LYS A 14 8.23 1.76 -10.62
N GLU A 15 9.15 2.64 -10.23
CA GLU A 15 9.30 3.02 -8.83
C GLU A 15 8.18 4.01 -8.45
N LEU A 16 7.32 3.59 -7.51
CA LEU A 16 6.22 4.40 -7.02
C LEU A 16 6.76 5.43 -6.03
N GLY A 17 7.67 5.06 -5.13
CA GLY A 17 8.55 6.04 -4.51
C GLY A 17 9.34 5.55 -3.30
N GLN A 18 10.08 6.49 -2.72
CA GLN A 18 11.14 6.23 -1.76
C GLN A 18 11.00 7.16 -0.56
N ARG A 19 11.11 6.61 0.66
CA ARG A 19 11.31 7.39 1.88
C ARG A 19 12.22 6.65 2.85
N GLY A 20 13.37 7.25 3.16
CA GLY A 20 14.40 6.60 3.96
C GLY A 20 14.76 5.24 3.36
N SER A 21 14.68 4.18 4.16
CA SER A 21 14.97 2.80 3.71
C SER A 21 13.78 2.07 3.06
N ARG A 22 12.60 2.69 2.97
CA ARG A 22 11.41 2.09 2.33
C ARG A 22 11.33 2.53 0.88
N ILE A 23 11.27 1.57 -0.03
CA ILE A 23 11.08 1.78 -1.47
C ILE A 23 9.87 0.96 -1.90
N VAL A 24 9.03 1.54 -2.76
CA VAL A 24 7.82 0.93 -3.28
C VAL A 24 7.91 0.82 -4.80
N PHE A 25 7.73 -0.39 -5.33
CA PHE A 25 7.75 -0.68 -6.76
C PHE A 25 6.38 -1.14 -7.24
N LEU A 26 5.97 -0.68 -8.41
CA LEU A 26 4.95 -1.31 -9.23
C LEU A 26 5.63 -2.35 -10.10
N VAL A 27 5.15 -3.58 -10.01
CA VAL A 27 5.66 -4.73 -10.75
C VAL A 27 4.52 -5.42 -11.48
N ASN A 28 4.85 -6.22 -12.48
CA ASN A 28 3.93 -7.20 -13.06
C ASN A 28 4.43 -8.61 -12.74
N ASP A 29 3.50 -9.54 -12.55
CA ASP A 29 3.81 -10.97 -12.58
C ASP A 29 4.07 -11.47 -14.02
N LYS A 30 4.30 -12.78 -14.17
CA LYS A 30 4.55 -13.43 -15.46
C LYS A 30 3.35 -13.35 -16.42
N ASP A 31 2.15 -13.23 -15.89
CA ASP A 31 0.91 -13.13 -16.67
C ASP A 31 0.55 -11.67 -17.01
N GLY A 32 1.32 -10.70 -16.51
CA GLY A 32 1.11 -9.28 -16.71
C GLY A 32 0.17 -8.61 -15.69
N ASN A 33 -0.22 -9.31 -14.62
CA ASN A 33 -1.04 -8.74 -13.56
C ASN A 33 -0.20 -7.80 -12.67
N PRO A 34 -0.72 -6.61 -12.33
CA PRO A 34 0.04 -5.61 -11.57
C PRO A 34 0.00 -5.86 -10.05
N TYR A 35 1.14 -5.65 -9.39
CA TYR A 35 1.31 -5.72 -7.94
C TYR A 35 2.19 -4.59 -7.41
N VAL A 36 2.15 -4.38 -6.10
CA VAL A 36 3.05 -3.48 -5.40
C VAL A 36 4.01 -4.28 -4.53
N ILE A 37 5.31 -3.99 -4.66
CA ILE A 37 6.34 -4.55 -3.79
C ILE A 37 6.90 -3.45 -2.90
N LYS A 38 6.76 -3.62 -1.58
CA LYS A 38 7.31 -2.75 -0.55
C LYS A 38 8.55 -3.37 0.06
N LYS A 39 9.68 -2.70 -0.07
CA LYS A 39 10.92 -3.04 0.63
C LYS A 39 10.83 -2.56 2.09
N ILE A 40 11.03 -3.46 3.04
CA ILE A 40 11.02 -3.15 4.47
C ILE A 40 12.23 -3.79 5.18
N ASN A 41 12.66 -3.18 6.28
CA ASN A 41 13.69 -3.76 7.15
C ASN A 41 13.11 -4.94 7.96
N SER A 42 13.93 -5.97 8.21
CA SER A 42 13.54 -7.16 8.97
C SER A 42 12.96 -6.88 10.37
N LYS A 43 13.35 -5.77 11.00
CA LYS A 43 12.78 -5.29 12.28
C LYS A 43 11.27 -5.02 12.22
N ASN A 44 10.70 -4.83 11.03
CA ASN A 44 9.27 -4.56 10.83
C ASN A 44 8.47 -5.83 10.49
N LYS A 45 8.99 -7.04 10.72
CA LYS A 45 8.29 -8.30 10.43
C LYS A 45 6.87 -8.34 11.04
N LYS A 46 6.68 -7.75 12.21
CA LYS A 46 5.38 -7.67 12.90
C LYS A 46 4.32 -6.91 12.08
N GLU A 47 4.70 -5.90 11.29
CA GLU A 47 3.81 -5.17 10.38
C GLU A 47 3.27 -6.12 9.29
N VAL A 48 4.15 -6.99 8.76
CA VAL A 48 3.80 -7.96 7.72
C VAL A 48 2.89 -9.06 8.25
N GLU A 49 3.19 -9.61 9.43
CA GLU A 49 2.36 -10.65 10.05
C GLU A 49 0.95 -10.15 10.34
N ILE A 50 0.83 -8.88 10.76
CA ILE A 50 -0.48 -8.24 10.91
C ILE A 50 -1.17 -8.18 9.55
N LEU A 51 -0.55 -7.59 8.54
CA LEU A 51 -1.16 -7.42 7.21
C LEU A 51 -1.60 -8.76 6.60
N LYS A 52 -0.77 -9.79 6.72
CA LYS A 52 -1.05 -11.16 6.25
C LYS A 52 -2.29 -11.78 6.91
N SER A 53 -2.65 -11.34 8.13
CA SER A 53 -3.85 -11.82 8.85
C SER A 53 -5.13 -11.06 8.50
N LEU A 54 -5.05 -10.03 7.66
CA LEU A 54 -6.19 -9.18 7.30
C LEU A 54 -6.74 -9.57 5.93
N GLU A 55 -8.06 -9.68 5.84
CA GLU A 55 -8.80 -9.96 4.61
C GLU A 55 -10.09 -9.16 4.66
N HIS A 56 -10.13 -8.03 3.95
CA HIS A 56 -11.26 -7.11 3.95
C HIS A 56 -11.24 -6.23 2.70
N GLY A 57 -12.39 -5.98 2.07
CA GLY A 57 -12.47 -5.23 0.81
C GLY A 57 -12.04 -3.75 0.85
N TYR A 58 -11.68 -3.23 2.03
CA TYR A 58 -11.16 -1.87 2.23
C TYR A 58 -9.77 -1.84 2.92
N ILE A 59 -9.06 -2.97 2.88
CA ILE A 59 -7.69 -3.15 3.40
C ILE A 59 -6.86 -3.76 2.27
N VAL A 60 -5.60 -3.33 2.11
CA VAL A 60 -4.74 -3.92 1.07
C VAL A 60 -4.50 -5.40 1.32
N THR A 61 -4.68 -6.19 0.28
CA THR A 61 -4.49 -7.62 0.29
C THR A 61 -3.00 -7.96 0.23
N TYR A 62 -2.53 -8.70 1.22
CA TYR A 62 -1.23 -9.35 1.19
C TYR A 62 -1.22 -10.45 0.13
N VAL A 63 -0.15 -10.53 -0.66
CA VAL A 63 0.04 -11.56 -1.68
C VAL A 63 1.17 -12.50 -1.29
N ASP A 64 2.37 -11.95 -1.04
CA ASP A 64 3.56 -12.77 -0.78
C ASP A 64 4.66 -12.01 -0.01
N LEU A 65 5.69 -12.73 0.44
CA LEU A 65 6.85 -12.23 1.16
C LEU A 65 8.11 -13.00 0.79
N PHE A 66 9.16 -12.28 0.40
CA PHE A 66 10.49 -12.85 0.25
C PHE A 66 11.58 -11.95 0.83
N GLU A 67 12.76 -12.52 1.03
CA GLU A 67 13.91 -11.88 1.67
C GLU A 67 15.05 -11.72 0.68
N ASP A 68 15.91 -10.71 0.89
CA ASP A 68 17.18 -10.67 0.16
C ASP A 68 18.12 -11.79 0.58
N LYS A 69 19.11 -12.07 -0.27
CA LYS A 69 20.14 -13.10 -0.02
C LYS A 69 20.99 -12.80 1.23
N GLU A 70 21.01 -11.55 1.69
CA GLU A 70 21.75 -11.09 2.85
C GLU A 70 20.97 -11.21 4.18
N GLY A 71 19.66 -11.49 4.16
CA GLY A 71 18.85 -11.75 5.35
C GLY A 71 18.48 -10.49 6.16
N GLY A 72 18.49 -9.31 5.52
CA GLY A 72 18.30 -8.02 6.19
C GLY A 72 17.04 -7.27 5.75
N LEU A 73 16.48 -7.63 4.61
CA LEU A 73 15.41 -6.87 3.94
C LEU A 73 14.32 -7.82 3.44
N PHE A 74 13.08 -7.51 3.82
CA PHE A 74 11.91 -8.18 3.27
C PHE A 74 11.28 -7.37 2.15
N TYR A 75 10.68 -8.09 1.21
CA TYR A 75 9.92 -7.58 0.09
C TYR A 75 8.51 -8.12 0.20
N VAL A 76 7.58 -7.24 0.57
CA VAL A 76 6.17 -7.59 0.75
C VAL A 76 5.47 -7.32 -0.57
N VAL A 77 4.86 -8.34 -1.16
CA VAL A 77 4.01 -8.24 -2.34
C VAL A 77 2.57 -8.02 -1.88
N MET A 78 1.91 -7.04 -2.50
CA MET A 78 0.55 -6.62 -2.17
C MET A 78 -0.21 -6.33 -3.47
N GLU A 79 -1.53 -6.36 -3.42
CA GLU A 79 -2.36 -5.99 -4.57
C GLU A 79 -2.03 -4.56 -5.08
N TYR A 80 -2.04 -4.38 -6.40
CA TYR A 80 -1.94 -3.04 -6.98
C TYR A 80 -3.28 -2.34 -6.99
N CYS A 81 -3.31 -1.16 -6.40
CA CYS A 81 -4.52 -0.39 -6.25
C CYS A 81 -4.52 0.83 -7.19
N ALA A 82 -5.09 0.64 -8.40
CA ALA A 82 -4.99 1.58 -9.52
C ALA A 82 -5.60 2.98 -9.27
N GLY A 83 -6.50 3.12 -8.29
CA GLY A 83 -7.30 4.33 -8.07
C GLY A 83 -6.59 5.56 -7.48
N GLY A 84 -5.30 5.48 -7.13
CA GLY A 84 -4.53 6.57 -6.50
C GLY A 84 -5.00 6.95 -5.08
N ASN A 85 -4.19 7.63 -4.25
CA ASN A 85 -4.54 7.76 -2.82
C ASN A 85 -5.46 8.93 -2.54
N LEU A 86 -6.09 8.93 -1.37
CA LEU A 86 -7.00 10.00 -0.98
C LEU A 86 -6.31 11.37 -1.03
N TYR A 87 -5.04 11.46 -0.62
CA TYR A 87 -4.25 12.70 -0.75
C TYR A 87 -4.07 13.17 -2.19
N GLN A 88 -3.79 12.27 -3.15
CA GLN A 88 -3.71 12.60 -4.57
C GLN A 88 -5.04 13.10 -5.10
N ARG A 89 -6.15 12.46 -4.71
CA ARG A 89 -7.49 12.93 -5.07
C ARG A 89 -7.75 14.32 -4.51
N MET A 90 -7.45 14.55 -3.23
CA MET A 90 -7.58 15.86 -2.60
C MET A 90 -6.73 16.93 -3.31
N LYS A 91 -5.49 16.59 -3.69
CA LYS A 91 -4.61 17.51 -4.43
C LYS A 91 -5.15 17.82 -5.82
N ALA A 92 -5.62 16.81 -6.56
CA ALA A 92 -6.21 16.99 -7.88
C ALA A 92 -7.53 17.79 -7.82
N GLN A 93 -8.30 17.64 -6.75
CA GLN A 93 -9.56 18.37 -6.55
C GLN A 93 -9.33 19.83 -6.13
N LYS A 94 -8.17 20.17 -5.55
CA LYS A 94 -7.86 21.53 -5.10
C LYS A 94 -8.04 22.58 -6.19
N GLU A 95 -7.78 22.23 -7.45
CA GLU A 95 -7.96 23.11 -8.60
C GLU A 95 -9.41 23.15 -9.14
N ARG A 96 -10.24 22.18 -8.74
CA ARG A 96 -11.62 21.96 -9.22
C ARG A 96 -12.70 22.32 -8.20
N GLY A 97 -12.32 22.65 -6.96
CA GLY A 97 -13.23 23.04 -5.87
C GLY A 97 -13.29 22.02 -4.74
N PHE A 98 -14.47 21.85 -4.12
CA PHE A 98 -14.69 20.87 -3.06
C PHE A 98 -15.18 19.54 -3.62
N PHE A 99 -15.07 18.46 -2.84
CA PHE A 99 -15.79 17.23 -3.13
C PHE A 99 -17.25 17.37 -2.74
N GLU A 100 -18.12 16.62 -3.41
CA GLU A 100 -19.50 16.46 -2.96
C GLU A 100 -19.53 15.77 -1.59
N GLU A 101 -20.46 16.19 -0.73
CA GLU A 101 -20.60 15.64 0.62
C GLU A 101 -20.80 14.14 0.62
N GLN A 102 -21.64 13.63 -0.30
CA GLN A 102 -21.89 12.19 -0.43
C GLN A 102 -20.60 11.41 -0.70
N GLN A 103 -19.72 11.92 -1.57
CA GLN A 103 -18.45 11.28 -1.89
C GLN A 103 -17.53 11.19 -0.65
N ILE A 104 -17.53 12.23 0.19
CA ILE A 104 -16.77 12.25 1.45
C ILE A 104 -17.34 11.23 2.43
N LEU A 105 -18.66 11.16 2.55
CA LEU A 105 -19.35 10.20 3.43
C LEU A 105 -19.08 8.76 3.00
N ASP A 106 -19.05 8.48 1.69
CA ASP A 106 -18.74 7.14 1.18
C ASP A 106 -17.32 6.70 1.60
N TRP A 107 -16.32 7.58 1.45
CA TRP A 107 -14.96 7.28 1.93
C TRP A 107 -14.91 7.10 3.45
N PHE A 108 -15.64 7.93 4.19
CA PHE A 108 -15.71 7.84 5.65
C PHE A 108 -16.29 6.50 6.09
N VAL A 109 -17.38 6.03 5.47
CA VAL A 109 -17.98 4.72 5.76
C VAL A 109 -16.99 3.60 5.46
N GLN A 110 -16.28 3.65 4.33
CA GLN A 110 -15.26 2.64 3.99
C GLN A 110 -14.14 2.58 5.04
N ILE A 111 -13.66 3.75 5.49
CA ILE A 111 -12.69 3.87 6.60
C ILE A 111 -13.25 3.23 7.86
N CYS A 112 -14.47 3.58 8.26
CA CYS A 112 -15.10 3.01 9.45
C CYS A 112 -15.25 1.49 9.38
N LEU A 113 -15.60 0.92 8.22
CA LEU A 113 -15.74 -0.52 8.03
C LEU A 113 -14.39 -1.26 8.18
N ALA A 114 -13.32 -0.73 7.57
CA ALA A 114 -11.97 -1.28 7.76
C ALA A 114 -11.51 -1.20 9.22
N LEU A 115 -11.75 -0.08 9.88
CA LEU A 115 -11.39 0.11 11.29
C LEU A 115 -12.18 -0.82 12.21
N GLN A 116 -13.48 -0.98 11.97
CA GLN A 116 -14.29 -1.94 12.71
C GLN A 116 -13.74 -3.36 12.57
N TYR A 117 -13.33 -3.75 11.35
CA TYR A 117 -12.77 -5.06 11.06
C TYR A 117 -11.48 -5.34 11.86
N ILE A 118 -10.52 -4.40 11.89
CA ILE A 118 -9.26 -4.59 12.63
C ILE A 118 -9.46 -4.48 14.16
N HIS A 119 -10.36 -3.60 14.61
CA HIS A 119 -10.63 -3.43 16.04
C HIS A 119 -11.29 -4.67 16.65
N LYS A 120 -12.16 -5.36 15.89
CA LYS A 120 -12.71 -6.68 16.28
C LYS A 120 -11.63 -7.75 16.49
N ARG A 121 -10.43 -7.54 15.94
CA ARG A 121 -9.26 -8.43 16.09
C ARG A 121 -8.23 -7.89 17.10
N ASN A 122 -8.59 -6.88 17.88
CA ASN A 122 -7.70 -6.19 18.83
C ASN A 122 -6.45 -5.57 18.19
N ILE A 123 -6.53 -5.21 16.90
CA ILE A 123 -5.44 -4.56 16.17
C ILE A 123 -5.72 -3.06 16.13
N ILE A 124 -4.77 -2.25 16.60
CA ILE A 124 -4.83 -0.78 16.53
C ILE A 124 -3.91 -0.32 15.39
N HIS A 125 -4.45 0.38 14.38
CA HIS A 125 -3.66 0.83 13.23
C HIS A 125 -2.55 1.83 13.58
N ARG A 126 -2.84 2.77 14.51
CA ARG A 126 -1.92 3.81 15.05
C ARG A 126 -1.38 4.87 14.07
N ASP A 127 -1.51 4.69 12.76
CA ASP A 127 -1.03 5.67 11.77
C ASP A 127 -2.05 5.94 10.66
N ILE A 128 -3.33 6.11 11.03
CA ILE A 128 -4.39 6.43 10.08
C ILE A 128 -4.20 7.88 9.64
N LYS A 129 -3.79 8.09 8.40
CA LYS A 129 -3.62 9.41 7.79
C LYS A 129 -4.04 9.36 6.31
N PRO A 130 -4.54 10.46 5.74
CA PRO A 130 -4.89 10.51 4.31
C PRO A 130 -3.67 10.41 3.39
N HIS A 131 -2.46 10.57 3.95
CA HIS A 131 -1.20 10.30 3.30
C HIS A 131 -0.53 9.10 3.98
N VAL A 132 -0.01 8.17 3.17
CA VAL A 132 1.05 7.27 3.62
C VAL A 132 2.26 8.17 3.91
N ASN A 133 2.98 7.98 5.03
CA ASN A 133 4.15 8.80 5.35
C ASN A 133 5.30 8.51 4.35
N THR A 134 5.20 8.99 3.12
CA THR A 134 6.19 8.95 2.02
C THR A 134 6.52 10.38 1.61
N ASP A 135 7.78 10.66 1.31
CA ASP A 135 8.31 12.01 1.13
C ASP A 135 7.61 12.79 -0.01
N LYS A 136 7.59 14.12 0.10
CA LYS A 136 6.69 15.03 -0.64
C LYS A 136 6.93 15.12 -2.17
N SER A 137 7.93 14.44 -2.71
CA SER A 137 8.40 14.62 -4.09
C SER A 137 8.16 13.43 -5.02
N SER A 138 7.69 12.29 -4.52
CA SER A 138 7.46 11.11 -5.36
C SER A 138 6.47 10.22 -4.65
N ILE A 139 5.21 10.13 -5.11
CA ILE A 139 4.47 8.88 -5.40
C ILE A 139 3.23 9.19 -6.23
N ASN A 140 3.15 8.57 -7.42
CA ASN A 140 1.92 8.32 -8.15
C ASN A 140 1.44 6.91 -7.77
N ASN A 141 0.13 6.71 -7.52
CA ASN A 141 -0.59 5.43 -7.49
C ASN A 141 -0.59 4.60 -6.18
N LEU A 142 -1.61 4.80 -5.32
CA LEU A 142 -2.16 3.81 -4.37
C LEU A 142 -3.64 4.15 -4.06
N SER A 143 -4.65 3.42 -4.53
CA SER A 143 -6.12 3.63 -4.35
C SER A 143 -6.62 4.25 -3.03
N PRO A 144 -7.76 4.99 -3.01
CA PRO A 144 -8.34 5.54 -1.79
C PRO A 144 -9.12 4.49 -0.98
N ASN A 145 -9.30 3.29 -1.54
CA ASN A 145 -10.07 2.22 -0.92
C ASN A 145 -9.27 1.45 0.14
N GLN A 146 -8.02 1.80 0.40
CA GLN A 146 -7.15 1.04 1.30
C GLN A 146 -6.67 1.94 2.44
N ILE A 147 -7.24 1.68 3.62
CA ILE A 147 -6.98 2.42 4.86
C ILE A 147 -5.72 1.93 5.57
N ILE A 148 -5.15 0.81 5.10
CA ILE A 148 -4.00 0.08 5.67
C ILE A 148 -3.18 -0.47 4.51
#